data_AF-A0A412VZK9-F1
#
_entry.id   AF-A0A412VZK9-F1
#
_cell.length_a   1.000
_cell.length_b   1.000
_cell.length_c   1.000
_cell.angle_alpha   90.00
_cell.angle_beta   90.00
_cell.angle_gamma   90.00
#
_symmetry.space_group_name_H-M   'P 1'
#
loop_
_entity.id
_entity.type
_entity.pdbx_description
1 polymer ?
#
loop_
_entity_poly.entity_id
_entity_poly.type
_entity_poly.pdbx_seq_one_letter_code
_entity_poly.pdbx_strand_id
1 'polypeptide(L)'
;MKKNVITRILTVSLAVLLCMACTSVHKQGETVDASVFGLKPDTGEDASGFIRKALEYCTGHHVTKLIIEPGRYDFYPEQTFETYLFISNNHDGLKSVAFLLKGMADFEISAPGAQFVFHGYTLPFVLENCRNVKLTGFSINFARTFQSEGDILSVGNGKLEVSFSEEYPFKVENERLKFYDETGKIEYPFGNLLEFDPIRKETAYMARDYYIGNNLKAEQTGPCSVRLHIPDIQGTPGNKMVFAPNHRLVPNIVIHRCEDIEVDSITMYNSGGMGFIAQMSKNLTVSKMVVTPPSGKVVSCTADATHFSNCTGKIWIEDCLFENQMDDATNIHGIYMRIKKKISPYKLLVQLVHHEQLGMDIFNPKDSVEMVDAKTMVTYAHAQIDSVKRLNKDFTEITFSDNLSEKVKINDVVGATVTPDIVLRNTVCRRNRARGVLLGSRTSILIEGCTFHIGGAAIMTGGDSRYWFEQGGVSNMTIRNNIFDNCMFGNWGRAIISLDAGEEPEPADVPRFNRNVLVENNEFRLVDSRIVSAVSVDGFVFRNNKIIRSDDYPFSSQQAEPFIMERSVHVDIEKE
;
A
#
# COMPACT_ATOMS: atom_id res chain seq x y z
N MET A 1 -80.46 -2.30 -27.17
CA MET A 1 -80.59 -1.32 -26.08
C MET A 1 -79.83 -1.86 -24.87
N LYS A 2 -78.80 -1.12 -24.42
CA LYS A 2 -78.23 -1.05 -23.05
C LYS A 2 -77.68 -2.36 -22.41
N LYS A 3 -76.35 -2.47 -22.29
CA LYS A 3 -75.44 -2.02 -21.19
C LYS A 3 -75.33 -3.10 -20.09
N ASN A 4 -74.18 -3.76 -19.93
CA ASN A 4 -72.96 -3.35 -19.21
C ASN A 4 -73.11 -3.24 -17.68
N VAL A 5 -72.14 -3.88 -16.98
CA VAL A 5 -71.29 -3.36 -15.87
C VAL A 5 -71.38 -3.99 -14.45
N ILE A 6 -70.26 -4.68 -14.08
CA ILE A 6 -69.44 -4.64 -12.83
C ILE A 6 -70.06 -5.33 -11.57
N THR A 7 -69.43 -6.24 -10.79
CA THR A 7 -68.13 -6.21 -10.07
C THR A 7 -67.83 -7.54 -9.30
N ARG A 8 -66.53 -7.89 -9.11
CA ARG A 8 -65.86 -8.52 -7.90
C ARG A 8 -66.34 -9.91 -7.38
N ILE A 9 -65.53 -10.84 -6.83
CA ILE A 9 -64.10 -11.06 -6.55
C ILE A 9 -63.96 -12.50 -5.97
N LEU A 10 -62.78 -13.15 -6.13
CA LEU A 10 -62.24 -14.34 -5.41
C LEU A 10 -62.97 -15.70 -5.63
N THR A 11 -62.34 -16.86 -5.89
CA THR A 11 -61.02 -17.37 -5.48
C THR A 11 -60.64 -18.66 -6.26
N VAL A 12 -59.33 -18.89 -6.39
CA VAL A 12 -58.59 -20.16 -6.65
C VAL A 12 -58.64 -20.78 -8.06
N SER A 13 -57.63 -20.43 -8.86
CA SER A 13 -57.15 -21.25 -9.98
C SER A 13 -55.81 -21.88 -9.60
N LEU A 14 -55.84 -23.19 -9.36
CA LEU A 14 -54.70 -24.09 -9.29
C LEU A 14 -54.50 -24.68 -10.69
N ALA A 15 -53.59 -24.13 -11.51
CA ALA A 15 -52.95 -24.80 -12.65
C ALA A 15 -52.13 -23.80 -13.50
N VAL A 16 -50.86 -23.57 -13.17
CA VAL A 16 -49.74 -23.48 -14.14
C VAL A 16 -48.48 -23.82 -13.36
N LEU A 17 -48.12 -25.11 -13.32
CA LEU A 17 -46.80 -25.58 -12.95
C LEU A 17 -46.25 -26.26 -14.21
N LEU A 18 -45.85 -25.44 -15.18
CA LEU A 18 -45.04 -25.86 -16.31
C LEU A 18 -43.68 -25.17 -16.17
N CYS A 19 -42.72 -25.97 -15.72
CA CYS A 19 -41.28 -25.90 -15.99
C CYS A 19 -40.73 -24.57 -16.54
N MET A 20 -40.47 -23.62 -15.66
CA MET A 20 -39.26 -22.80 -15.80
C MET A 20 -38.19 -23.42 -14.92
N ALA A 21 -37.61 -24.51 -15.41
CA ALA A 21 -36.27 -24.86 -15.00
C ALA A 21 -35.37 -23.71 -15.48
N CYS A 22 -34.99 -22.83 -14.56
CA CYS A 22 -33.85 -21.94 -14.77
C CYS A 22 -32.61 -22.84 -14.91
N THR A 23 -32.38 -23.33 -16.11
CA THR A 23 -31.04 -23.74 -16.52
C THR A 23 -30.24 -22.45 -16.54
N SER A 24 -29.54 -22.15 -15.46
CA SER A 24 -28.32 -21.37 -15.53
C SER A 24 -27.39 -22.13 -16.47
N VAL A 25 -27.50 -21.86 -17.76
CA VAL A 25 -26.42 -22.15 -18.68
C VAL A 25 -25.27 -21.28 -18.17
N HIS A 26 -24.40 -21.86 -17.35
CA HIS A 26 -23.05 -21.35 -17.23
C HIS A 26 -22.52 -21.38 -18.66
N LYS A 27 -22.59 -20.22 -19.31
CA LYS A 27 -21.89 -20.01 -20.57
C LYS A 27 -20.43 -20.19 -20.19
N GLN A 28 -19.87 -21.36 -20.51
CA GLN A 28 -18.46 -21.64 -20.30
C GLN A 28 -17.74 -20.57 -21.10
N GLY A 29 -17.20 -19.59 -20.39
CA GLY A 29 -16.69 -18.39 -21.02
C GLY A 29 -15.52 -18.73 -21.93
N GLU A 30 -15.41 -17.99 -23.02
CA GLU A 30 -14.35 -18.20 -23.99
C GLU A 30 -13.00 -17.98 -23.30
N THR A 31 -12.05 -18.88 -23.56
CA THR A 31 -10.66 -18.75 -23.14
C THR A 31 -9.84 -18.43 -24.37
N VAL A 32 -9.00 -17.41 -24.28
CA VAL A 32 -8.19 -16.93 -25.40
C VAL A 32 -6.71 -16.96 -25.01
N ASP A 33 -5.89 -17.44 -25.93
CA ASP A 33 -4.44 -17.39 -25.83
C ASP A 33 -3.92 -16.09 -26.48
N ALA A 34 -3.05 -15.36 -25.78
CA ALA A 34 -2.49 -14.11 -26.28
C ALA A 34 -1.67 -14.27 -27.58
N SER A 35 -1.15 -15.47 -27.87
CA SER A 35 -0.43 -15.79 -29.11
C SER A 35 -1.28 -15.65 -30.37
N VAL A 36 -2.61 -15.73 -30.26
CA VAL A 36 -3.54 -15.47 -31.37
C VAL A 36 -3.42 -14.03 -31.89
N PHE A 37 -2.99 -13.10 -31.02
CA PHE A 37 -2.74 -11.70 -31.39
C PHE A 37 -1.32 -11.46 -31.88
N GLY A 38 -0.47 -12.48 -31.93
CA GLY A 38 0.93 -12.40 -32.35
C GLY A 38 1.93 -12.27 -31.20
N LEU A 39 1.48 -12.33 -29.94
CA LEU A 39 2.37 -12.28 -28.78
C LEU A 39 3.30 -13.51 -28.76
N LYS A 40 4.61 -13.28 -28.70
CA LYS A 40 5.63 -14.33 -28.63
C LYS A 40 6.64 -14.00 -27.52
N PRO A 41 7.03 -14.99 -26.69
CA PRO A 41 8.04 -14.78 -25.67
C PRO A 41 9.44 -14.65 -26.28
N ASP A 42 10.36 -14.07 -25.49
CA ASP A 42 11.81 -14.09 -25.71
C ASP A 42 12.29 -13.44 -27.03
N THR A 43 11.50 -12.54 -27.60
CA THR A 43 11.84 -11.83 -28.84
C THR A 43 12.67 -10.56 -28.60
N GLY A 44 12.54 -9.95 -27.41
CA GLY A 44 13.04 -8.60 -27.12
C GLY A 44 12.27 -7.48 -27.84
N GLU A 45 11.20 -7.81 -28.56
CA GLU A 45 10.32 -6.85 -29.23
C GLU A 45 9.25 -6.31 -28.26
N ASP A 46 8.70 -5.13 -28.56
CA ASP A 46 7.64 -4.51 -27.76
C ASP A 46 6.34 -5.32 -27.78
N ALA A 47 5.97 -5.85 -26.61
CA ALA A 47 4.77 -6.64 -26.38
C ALA A 47 3.50 -5.80 -26.17
N SER A 48 3.62 -4.49 -25.91
CA SER A 48 2.52 -3.61 -25.52
C SER A 48 1.36 -3.64 -26.51
N GLY A 49 1.64 -3.55 -27.82
CA GLY A 49 0.61 -3.55 -28.86
C GLY A 49 -0.16 -4.86 -28.98
N PHE A 50 0.46 -6.00 -28.68
CA PHE A 50 -0.19 -7.32 -28.73
C PHE A 50 -1.11 -7.53 -27.53
N ILE A 51 -0.65 -7.17 -26.33
CA ILE A 51 -1.48 -7.21 -25.11
C ILE A 51 -2.66 -6.26 -25.21
N ARG A 52 -2.46 -5.06 -25.73
CA ARG A 52 -3.55 -4.10 -25.99
C ARG A 52 -4.65 -4.72 -26.85
N LYS A 53 -4.29 -5.32 -28.00
CA LYS A 53 -5.24 -6.01 -28.89
C LYS A 53 -5.95 -7.16 -28.18
N ALA A 54 -5.22 -7.94 -27.38
CA ALA A 54 -5.78 -9.06 -26.63
C ALA A 54 -6.84 -8.58 -25.62
N LEU A 55 -6.55 -7.52 -24.85
CA LEU A 55 -7.47 -6.97 -23.86
C LEU A 55 -8.70 -6.29 -24.50
N GLU A 56 -8.51 -5.57 -25.61
CA GLU A 56 -9.61 -5.00 -26.40
C GLU A 56 -10.54 -6.11 -26.93
N TYR A 57 -9.96 -7.21 -27.44
CA TYR A 57 -10.73 -8.38 -27.88
C TYR A 57 -11.50 -9.02 -26.72
N CYS A 58 -10.82 -9.28 -25.60
CA CYS A 58 -11.41 -9.92 -24.42
C CYS A 58 -12.62 -9.12 -23.91
N THR A 59 -12.47 -7.79 -23.86
CA THR A 59 -13.53 -6.86 -23.45
C THR A 59 -14.69 -6.87 -24.45
N GLY A 60 -14.41 -6.79 -25.76
CA GLY A 60 -15.44 -6.77 -26.79
C GLY A 60 -16.25 -8.07 -26.93
N HIS A 61 -15.64 -9.21 -26.58
CA HIS A 61 -16.24 -10.54 -26.75
C HIS A 61 -16.68 -11.21 -25.44
N HIS A 62 -16.48 -10.55 -24.29
CA HIS A 62 -16.80 -11.11 -22.96
C HIS A 62 -16.07 -12.44 -22.71
N VAL A 63 -14.78 -12.47 -23.10
CA VAL A 63 -13.86 -13.57 -22.78
C VAL A 63 -13.68 -13.60 -21.27
N THR A 64 -13.62 -14.81 -20.69
CA THR A 64 -13.49 -14.98 -19.23
C THR A 64 -12.07 -15.32 -18.80
N LYS A 65 -11.18 -15.69 -19.74
CA LYS A 65 -9.80 -16.03 -19.44
C LYS A 65 -8.84 -15.67 -20.57
N LEU A 66 -7.79 -14.94 -20.25
CA LEU A 66 -6.63 -14.68 -21.11
C LEU A 66 -5.43 -15.48 -20.60
N ILE A 67 -4.87 -16.33 -21.47
CA ILE A 67 -3.66 -17.10 -21.21
C ILE A 67 -2.46 -16.41 -21.86
N ILE A 68 -1.37 -16.31 -21.12
CA ILE A 68 -0.07 -15.84 -21.61
C ILE A 68 0.96 -16.93 -21.32
N GLU A 69 1.61 -17.42 -22.37
CA GLU A 69 2.63 -18.48 -22.28
C GLU A 69 3.87 -18.02 -21.47
N PRO A 70 4.63 -18.96 -20.87
CA PRO A 70 5.85 -18.63 -20.16
C PRO A 70 6.93 -18.04 -21.08
N GLY A 71 7.78 -17.19 -20.50
CA GLY A 71 8.89 -16.53 -21.20
C GLY A 71 8.91 -15.03 -20.97
N ARG A 72 9.91 -14.33 -21.52
CA ARG A 72 10.10 -12.90 -21.33
C ARG A 72 9.29 -12.07 -22.32
N TYR A 73 8.68 -11.00 -21.84
CA TYR A 73 7.98 -9.99 -22.63
C TYR A 73 8.42 -8.59 -22.22
N ASP A 74 8.84 -7.78 -23.19
CA ASP A 74 9.32 -6.42 -22.97
C ASP A 74 8.23 -5.39 -23.33
N PHE A 75 7.95 -4.45 -22.43
CA PHE A 75 6.88 -3.46 -22.58
C PHE A 75 7.44 -2.05 -22.62
N TYR A 76 7.12 -1.32 -23.69
CA TYR A 76 7.48 0.07 -23.89
C TYR A 76 6.23 0.96 -23.95
N PRO A 77 6.31 2.25 -23.56
CA PRO A 77 5.13 3.10 -23.41
C PRO A 77 4.39 3.40 -24.72
N GLU A 78 5.05 3.33 -25.87
CA GLU A 78 4.56 3.80 -27.17
C GLU A 78 3.26 3.14 -27.64
N GLN A 79 3.04 1.86 -27.32
CA GLN A 79 1.85 1.11 -27.74
C GLN A 79 0.93 0.72 -26.59
N THR A 80 1.14 1.29 -25.40
CA THR A 80 0.29 1.08 -24.22
C THR A 80 -1.04 1.81 -24.31
N PHE A 81 -1.93 1.58 -23.35
CA PHE A 81 -3.04 2.48 -23.09
C PHE A 81 -2.55 3.75 -22.41
N GLU A 82 -3.27 4.87 -22.57
CA GLU A 82 -2.98 6.11 -21.87
C GLU A 82 -4.21 6.55 -21.07
N THR A 83 -4.05 6.79 -19.78
CA THR A 83 -5.15 7.26 -18.92
C THR A 83 -4.64 8.13 -17.77
N TYR A 84 -5.43 9.13 -17.37
CA TYR A 84 -5.13 9.93 -16.19
C TYR A 84 -5.62 9.21 -14.94
N LEU A 85 -4.74 9.02 -13.96
CA LEU A 85 -5.05 8.32 -12.71
C LEU A 85 -4.73 9.19 -11.51
N PHE A 86 -5.66 9.22 -10.57
CA PHE A 86 -5.36 9.55 -9.18
C PHE A 86 -5.10 8.23 -8.45
N ILE A 87 -3.92 8.09 -7.84
CA ILE A 87 -3.51 6.88 -7.14
C ILE A 87 -3.15 7.28 -5.71
N SER A 88 -3.91 6.80 -4.72
CA SER A 88 -3.68 7.17 -3.32
C SER A 88 -2.24 6.84 -2.90
N ASN A 89 -1.62 7.75 -2.15
CA ASN A 89 -0.27 7.59 -1.58
C ASN A 89 0.83 7.41 -2.65
N ASN A 90 0.51 7.73 -3.90
CA ASN A 90 1.39 7.78 -5.06
C ASN A 90 1.14 9.08 -5.83
N HIS A 91 1.95 9.35 -6.85
CA HIS A 91 1.80 10.54 -7.67
C HIS A 91 0.75 10.34 -8.78
N ASP A 92 -0.23 11.24 -8.84
CA ASP A 92 -1.24 11.29 -9.90
C ASP A 92 -0.66 11.74 -11.25
N GLY A 93 -1.45 11.61 -12.32
CA GLY A 93 -1.08 12.12 -13.64
C GLY A 93 -1.47 11.20 -14.78
N LEU A 94 -1.04 11.56 -15.99
CA LEU A 94 -1.17 10.75 -17.19
C LEU A 94 -0.20 9.56 -17.12
N LYS A 95 -0.72 8.34 -17.34
CA LYS A 95 0.04 7.09 -17.23
C LYS A 95 -0.06 6.28 -18.52
N SER A 96 1.08 5.76 -18.97
CA SER A 96 1.19 4.68 -19.95
C SER A 96 0.97 3.34 -19.24
N VAL A 97 -0.08 2.61 -19.60
CA VAL A 97 -0.54 1.40 -18.89
C VAL A 97 -0.53 0.20 -19.83
N ALA A 98 0.26 -0.82 -19.53
CA ALA A 98 0.34 -2.02 -20.37
C ALA A 98 -0.92 -2.89 -20.27
N PHE A 99 -1.35 -3.21 -19.04
CA PHE A 99 -2.55 -4.00 -18.77
C PHE A 99 -3.63 -3.13 -18.13
N LEU A 100 -4.46 -2.49 -18.95
CA LEU A 100 -5.60 -1.70 -18.50
C LEU A 100 -6.88 -2.54 -18.59
N LEU A 101 -7.39 -2.99 -17.44
CA LEU A 101 -8.66 -3.70 -17.31
C LEU A 101 -9.68 -2.72 -16.76
N LYS A 102 -10.70 -2.40 -17.55
CA LYS A 102 -11.74 -1.43 -17.17
C LYS A 102 -13.13 -2.03 -17.32
N GLY A 103 -13.88 -2.09 -16.21
CA GLY A 103 -15.25 -2.59 -16.22
C GLY A 103 -15.39 -4.09 -16.48
N MET A 104 -14.30 -4.86 -16.37
CA MET A 104 -14.33 -6.31 -16.61
C MET A 104 -14.95 -7.05 -15.43
N ALA A 105 -15.75 -8.08 -15.72
CA ALA A 105 -16.37 -8.93 -14.72
C ALA A 105 -16.12 -10.40 -15.03
N ASP A 106 -15.87 -11.21 -14.00
CA ASP A 106 -15.68 -12.67 -14.12
C ASP A 106 -14.53 -13.05 -15.08
N PHE A 107 -13.35 -12.46 -14.85
CA PHE A 107 -12.21 -12.53 -15.76
C PHE A 107 -10.91 -12.98 -15.09
N GLU A 108 -10.10 -13.79 -15.78
CA GLU A 108 -8.78 -14.23 -15.31
C GLU A 108 -7.68 -13.88 -16.32
N ILE A 109 -6.56 -13.33 -15.84
CA ILE A 109 -5.28 -13.36 -16.55
C ILE A 109 -4.41 -14.45 -15.91
N SER A 110 -4.10 -15.47 -16.69
CA SER A 110 -3.31 -16.63 -16.28
C SER A 110 -2.01 -16.64 -17.07
N ALA A 111 -0.89 -16.38 -16.40
CA ALA A 111 0.42 -16.24 -17.06
C ALA A 111 1.55 -16.97 -16.31
N PRO A 112 1.38 -18.28 -15.98
CA PRO A 112 2.35 -19.03 -15.20
C PRO A 112 3.72 -19.06 -15.88
N GLY A 113 4.73 -18.48 -15.23
CA GLY A 113 6.10 -18.43 -15.73
C GLY A 113 6.40 -17.30 -16.71
N ALA A 114 5.45 -16.39 -16.96
CA ALA A 114 5.70 -15.19 -17.76
C ALA A 114 6.52 -14.16 -16.98
N GLN A 115 7.49 -13.53 -17.65
CA GLN A 115 8.34 -12.48 -17.11
C GLN A 115 8.08 -11.17 -17.84
N PHE A 116 7.40 -10.24 -17.20
CA PHE A 116 7.09 -8.93 -17.76
C PHE A 116 8.17 -7.93 -17.36
N VAL A 117 8.90 -7.42 -18.35
CA VAL A 117 9.97 -6.43 -18.16
C VAL A 117 9.54 -5.11 -18.76
N PHE A 118 9.41 -4.09 -17.92
CA PHE A 118 8.93 -2.77 -18.30
C PHE A 118 10.09 -1.81 -18.53
N HIS A 119 9.98 -0.99 -19.56
CA HIS A 119 10.96 0.02 -19.94
C HIS A 119 10.43 1.42 -19.65
N GLY A 120 11.28 2.28 -19.07
CA GLY A 120 10.91 3.64 -18.69
C GLY A 120 9.77 3.68 -17.67
N TYR A 121 8.96 4.75 -17.73
CA TYR A 121 7.84 4.97 -16.83
C TYR A 121 6.55 4.29 -17.35
N THR A 122 6.61 2.98 -17.58
CA THR A 122 5.48 2.17 -18.04
C THR A 122 4.81 1.46 -16.87
N LEU A 123 3.54 1.77 -16.61
CA LEU A 123 2.74 1.20 -15.52
C LEU A 123 2.24 -0.21 -15.91
N PRO A 124 2.56 -1.26 -15.14
CA PRO A 124 2.19 -2.63 -15.47
C PRO A 124 0.68 -2.89 -15.52
N PHE A 125 -0.03 -2.81 -14.38
CA PHE A 125 -1.44 -3.20 -14.28
C PHE A 125 -2.30 -2.13 -13.64
N VAL A 126 -3.46 -1.86 -14.26
CA VAL A 126 -4.55 -1.07 -13.68
C VAL A 126 -5.85 -1.82 -13.86
N LEU A 127 -6.52 -2.10 -12.74
CA LEU A 127 -7.88 -2.63 -12.71
C LEU A 127 -8.79 -1.52 -12.20
N GLU A 128 -9.73 -1.09 -13.02
CA GLU A 128 -10.65 0.00 -12.72
C GLU A 128 -12.10 -0.48 -12.87
N ASN A 129 -12.91 -0.35 -11.81
CA ASN A 129 -14.31 -0.76 -11.81
C ASN A 129 -14.53 -2.23 -12.21
N CYS A 130 -13.61 -3.12 -11.85
CA CYS A 130 -13.69 -4.55 -12.17
C CYS A 130 -14.37 -5.35 -11.04
N ARG A 131 -14.94 -6.52 -11.36
CA ARG A 131 -15.54 -7.43 -10.38
C ARG A 131 -15.14 -8.88 -10.61
N ASN A 132 -14.79 -9.63 -9.57
CA ASN A 132 -14.43 -11.05 -9.69
C ASN A 132 -13.32 -11.26 -10.74
N VAL A 133 -12.17 -10.62 -10.51
CA VAL A 133 -11.01 -10.69 -11.41
C VAL A 133 -9.82 -11.33 -10.72
N LYS A 134 -9.14 -12.23 -11.44
CA LYS A 134 -7.98 -12.96 -10.95
C LYS A 134 -6.74 -12.71 -11.81
N LEU A 135 -5.61 -12.42 -11.16
CA LEU A 135 -4.29 -12.33 -11.79
C LEU A 135 -3.39 -13.43 -11.23
N THR A 136 -2.73 -14.21 -12.10
CA THR A 136 -1.95 -15.36 -11.61
C THR A 136 -0.67 -15.64 -12.39
N GLY A 137 0.42 -15.88 -11.65
CA GLY A 137 1.54 -16.70 -12.12
C GLY A 137 2.72 -16.01 -12.79
N PHE A 138 2.78 -14.67 -12.82
CA PHE A 138 3.81 -13.93 -13.55
C PHE A 138 4.75 -13.13 -12.63
N SER A 139 5.85 -12.66 -13.19
CA SER A 139 6.75 -11.71 -12.53
C SER A 139 6.76 -10.34 -13.21
N ILE A 140 6.95 -9.28 -12.44
CA ILE A 140 7.10 -7.90 -12.89
C ILE A 140 8.52 -7.42 -12.55
N ASN A 141 9.25 -6.90 -13.53
CA ASN A 141 10.54 -6.24 -13.35
C ASN A 141 10.66 -5.01 -14.25
N PHE A 142 11.67 -4.18 -14.01
CA PHE A 142 12.02 -3.05 -14.85
C PHE A 142 13.42 -3.22 -15.43
N ALA A 143 13.61 -2.82 -16.68
CA ALA A 143 14.92 -2.90 -17.35
C ALA A 143 15.98 -2.06 -16.63
N ARG A 144 15.58 -0.92 -16.06
CA ARG A 144 16.37 -0.10 -15.14
C ARG A 144 15.55 0.17 -13.89
N THR A 145 16.06 -0.22 -12.72
CA THR A 145 15.38 0.01 -11.44
C THR A 145 15.19 1.49 -11.19
N PHE A 146 14.15 1.94 -10.49
CA PHE A 146 13.92 3.38 -10.30
C PHE A 146 14.90 4.06 -9.33
N GLN A 147 15.36 3.34 -8.32
CA GLN A 147 16.48 3.74 -7.47
C GLN A 147 17.83 3.47 -8.14
N SER A 148 18.87 4.17 -7.68
CA SER A 148 20.28 3.84 -7.98
C SER A 148 20.99 3.34 -6.73
N GLU A 149 21.97 2.46 -6.89
CA GLU A 149 22.76 1.89 -5.78
C GLU A 149 24.25 2.12 -6.05
N GLY A 150 24.95 2.79 -5.13
CA GLY A 150 26.39 3.07 -5.26
C GLY A 150 27.19 2.46 -4.10
N ASP A 151 28.38 1.96 -4.39
CA ASP A 151 29.34 1.53 -3.37
C ASP A 151 29.95 2.74 -2.67
N ILE A 152 29.90 2.76 -1.33
CA ILE A 152 30.54 3.79 -0.53
C ILE A 152 32.05 3.55 -0.57
N LEU A 153 32.80 4.49 -1.15
CA LEU A 153 34.26 4.45 -1.20
C LEU A 153 34.88 5.12 0.03
N SER A 154 34.35 6.28 0.42
CA SER A 154 34.77 6.98 1.62
C SER A 154 33.69 7.95 2.12
N VAL A 155 33.72 8.26 3.42
CA VAL A 155 32.87 9.28 4.03
C VAL A 155 33.68 10.09 5.04
N GLY A 156 33.45 11.40 5.10
CA GLY A 156 34.08 12.27 6.10
C GLY A 156 34.08 13.74 5.71
N ASN A 157 34.18 14.64 6.69
CA ASN A 157 34.22 16.10 6.48
C ASN A 157 33.06 16.63 5.63
N GLY A 158 31.85 16.09 5.84
CA GLY A 158 30.66 16.46 5.07
C GLY A 158 30.69 16.02 3.60
N LYS A 159 31.49 15.01 3.28
CA LYS A 159 31.65 14.48 1.92
C LYS A 159 31.40 12.98 1.91
N LEU A 160 30.71 12.52 0.87
CA LEU A 160 30.47 11.11 0.58
C LEU A 160 31.00 10.82 -0.82
N GLU A 161 31.92 9.88 -0.94
CA GLU A 161 32.43 9.40 -2.22
C GLU A 161 31.83 8.03 -2.53
N VAL A 162 31.18 7.92 -3.68
CA VAL A 162 30.48 6.70 -4.11
C VAL A 162 30.86 6.34 -5.54
N SER A 163 30.87 5.04 -5.85
CA SER A 163 30.98 4.53 -7.21
C SER A 163 29.73 3.79 -7.64
N PHE A 164 29.36 3.92 -8.91
CA PHE A 164 28.20 3.25 -9.51
C PHE A 164 28.64 2.21 -10.53
N SER A 165 27.91 1.10 -10.63
CA SER A 165 28.05 0.16 -11.74
C SER A 165 27.50 0.75 -13.04
N GLU A 166 27.85 0.16 -14.18
CA GLU A 166 27.38 0.60 -15.51
C GLU A 166 25.84 0.54 -15.65
N GLU A 167 25.17 -0.29 -14.86
CA GLU A 167 23.70 -0.38 -14.76
C GLU A 167 23.04 0.90 -14.22
N TYR A 168 23.80 1.83 -13.67
CA TYR A 168 23.33 3.14 -13.21
C TYR A 168 24.04 4.28 -13.97
N PRO A 169 23.74 4.47 -15.27
CA PRO A 169 24.30 5.57 -16.03
C PRO A 169 24.02 6.91 -15.34
N PHE A 170 25.05 7.74 -15.20
CA PHE A 170 24.92 9.04 -14.58
C PHE A 170 25.73 10.11 -15.31
N LYS A 171 25.38 11.37 -15.06
CA LYS A 171 26.15 12.55 -15.44
C LYS A 171 26.22 13.52 -14.27
N VAL A 172 27.32 14.27 -14.19
CA VAL A 172 27.42 15.44 -13.31
C VAL A 172 27.32 16.69 -14.17
N GLU A 173 26.17 17.37 -14.11
CA GLU A 173 25.86 18.54 -14.91
C GLU A 173 25.56 19.72 -13.99
N ASN A 174 26.26 20.85 -14.17
CA ASN A 174 26.10 22.04 -13.31
C ASN A 174 26.21 21.70 -11.82
N GLU A 175 27.24 20.91 -11.46
CA GLU A 175 27.47 20.40 -10.10
C GLU A 175 26.33 19.54 -9.53
N ARG A 176 25.48 18.91 -10.38
CA ARG A 176 24.38 18.04 -9.94
C ARG A 176 24.52 16.65 -10.54
N LEU A 177 24.41 15.65 -9.68
CA LEU A 177 24.32 14.24 -10.09
C LEU A 177 22.93 13.97 -10.66
N LYS A 178 22.87 13.38 -11.85
CA LYS A 178 21.63 12.90 -12.48
C LYS A 178 21.83 11.50 -13.01
N PHE A 179 20.84 10.64 -12.82
CA PHE A 179 20.84 9.29 -13.38
C PHE A 179 19.92 9.18 -14.59
N TYR A 180 20.25 8.25 -15.47
CA TYR A 180 19.53 8.02 -16.71
C TYR A 180 19.27 6.52 -16.94
N ASP A 181 18.46 6.23 -17.95
CA ASP A 181 18.49 4.94 -18.64
C ASP A 181 19.74 4.79 -19.51
N GLU A 182 19.93 3.59 -20.07
CA GLU A 182 21.04 3.28 -20.99
C GLU A 182 21.06 4.16 -22.25
N THR A 183 19.90 4.66 -22.69
CA THR A 183 19.81 5.53 -23.87
C THR A 183 20.18 6.98 -23.56
N GLY A 184 20.26 7.35 -22.28
CA GLY A 184 20.50 8.72 -21.83
C GLY A 184 19.32 9.67 -22.07
N LYS A 185 18.12 9.15 -22.38
CA LYS A 185 16.93 9.94 -22.70
C LYS A 185 16.00 10.11 -21.52
N ILE A 186 15.88 9.10 -20.66
CA ILE A 186 14.96 9.09 -19.53
C ILE A 186 15.74 9.38 -18.25
N GLU A 187 15.42 10.47 -17.57
CA GLU A 187 16.01 10.81 -16.28
C GLU A 187 15.31 10.08 -15.13
N TYR A 188 16.10 9.67 -14.14
CA TYR A 188 15.65 9.02 -12.91
C TYR A 188 16.08 9.86 -11.70
N PRO A 189 15.26 10.83 -11.28
CA PRO A 189 15.58 11.71 -10.17
C PRO A 189 15.51 10.96 -8.84
N PHE A 190 16.33 11.39 -7.88
CA PHE A 190 16.35 10.90 -6.50
C PHE A 190 16.15 12.05 -5.53
N GLY A 191 15.70 11.74 -4.30
CA GLY A 191 15.46 12.74 -3.26
C GLY A 191 16.02 12.38 -1.90
N ASN A 192 16.23 11.08 -1.64
CA ASN A 192 16.64 10.58 -0.34
C ASN A 192 17.80 9.61 -0.49
N LEU A 193 18.71 9.59 0.48
CA LEU A 193 19.76 8.58 0.59
C LEU A 193 19.57 7.71 1.83
N LEU A 194 19.86 6.43 1.68
CA LEU A 194 19.90 5.48 2.81
C LEU A 194 21.01 4.44 2.61
N GLU A 195 21.73 4.16 3.68
CA GLU A 195 22.80 3.16 3.70
C GLU A 195 22.25 1.74 3.90
N PHE A 196 22.76 0.79 3.12
CA PHE A 196 22.47 -0.64 3.20
C PHE A 196 23.74 -1.46 3.43
N ASP A 197 23.65 -2.45 4.32
CA ASP A 197 24.64 -3.52 4.50
C ASP A 197 24.48 -4.53 3.34
N PRO A 198 25.48 -4.69 2.45
CA PRO A 198 25.38 -5.56 1.29
C PRO A 198 25.47 -7.06 1.62
N ILE A 199 25.98 -7.42 2.81
CA ILE A 199 26.09 -8.80 3.27
C ILE A 199 24.74 -9.25 3.83
N ARG A 200 24.16 -8.44 4.73
CA ARG A 200 22.82 -8.71 5.29
C ARG A 200 21.69 -8.41 4.30
N LYS A 201 21.96 -7.56 3.31
CA LYS A 201 21.00 -7.03 2.32
C LYS A 201 19.83 -6.33 2.99
N GLU A 202 20.12 -5.37 3.85
CA GLU A 202 19.13 -4.58 4.58
C GLU A 202 19.72 -3.22 4.92
N THR A 203 18.92 -2.31 5.48
CA THR A 203 19.42 -1.02 5.96
C THR A 203 20.55 -1.25 6.96
N ALA A 204 21.66 -0.51 6.86
CA ALA A 204 22.72 -0.65 7.86
C ALA A 204 22.17 -0.36 9.28
N TYR A 205 22.76 -0.99 10.30
CA TYR A 205 22.33 -0.84 11.70
C TYR A 205 22.25 0.64 12.09
N MET A 206 21.10 1.09 12.59
CA MET A 206 20.83 2.49 12.95
C MET A 206 21.06 3.53 11.83
N ALA A 207 21.07 3.10 10.56
CA ALA A 207 21.13 4.01 9.42
C ALA A 207 19.97 5.01 9.46
N ARG A 208 20.20 6.19 8.89
CA ARG A 208 19.24 7.30 8.88
C ARG A 208 19.00 7.78 7.46
N ASP A 209 17.74 8.16 7.20
CA ASP A 209 17.34 8.78 5.94
C ASP A 209 17.98 10.17 5.81
N TYR A 210 18.57 10.44 4.66
CA TYR A 210 19.06 11.76 4.27
C TYR A 210 18.17 12.36 3.19
N TYR A 211 17.26 13.25 3.59
CA TYR A 211 16.38 14.00 2.67
C TYR A 211 17.15 15.18 2.07
N ILE A 212 17.74 14.97 0.89
CA ILE A 212 18.73 15.89 0.30
C ILE A 212 18.16 16.81 -0.79
N GLY A 213 16.91 16.62 -1.18
CA GLY A 213 16.27 17.41 -2.24
C GLY A 213 17.05 17.37 -3.56
N ASN A 214 16.67 18.23 -4.49
CA ASN A 214 17.22 18.18 -5.85
C ASN A 214 18.56 18.93 -6.03
N ASN A 215 19.02 19.67 -5.01
CA ASN A 215 20.15 20.62 -5.11
C ASN A 215 21.40 20.14 -4.38
N LEU A 216 21.70 18.85 -4.48
CA LEU A 216 22.92 18.29 -3.91
C LEU A 216 24.13 18.59 -4.80
N LYS A 217 25.12 19.30 -4.26
CA LYS A 217 26.40 19.52 -4.95
C LYS A 217 27.14 18.19 -5.13
N ALA A 218 27.50 17.91 -6.38
CA ALA A 218 28.21 16.72 -6.82
C ALA A 218 29.41 17.08 -7.71
N GLU A 219 30.50 16.34 -7.55
CA GLU A 219 31.71 16.42 -8.36
C GLU A 219 32.00 15.03 -8.93
N GLN A 220 32.31 14.93 -10.23
CA GLN A 220 32.79 13.66 -10.79
C GLN A 220 34.27 13.48 -10.40
N THR A 221 34.57 12.39 -9.70
CA THR A 221 35.94 12.08 -9.23
C THR A 221 36.64 11.01 -10.06
N GLY A 222 35.90 10.32 -10.93
CA GLY A 222 36.41 9.29 -11.83
C GLY A 222 35.37 8.86 -12.87
N PRO A 223 35.68 7.84 -13.70
CA PRO A 223 34.76 7.36 -14.74
C PRO A 223 33.40 6.91 -14.18
N CYS A 224 33.42 6.25 -13.02
CA CYS A 224 32.24 5.68 -12.37
C CYS A 224 32.02 6.21 -10.95
N SER A 225 32.74 7.26 -10.52
CA SER A 225 32.71 7.74 -9.14
C SER A 225 32.38 9.23 -9.05
N VAL A 226 31.65 9.56 -7.99
CA VAL A 226 31.27 10.94 -7.66
C VAL A 226 31.47 11.22 -6.19
N ARG A 227 31.68 12.49 -5.89
CA ARG A 227 31.69 13.03 -4.53
C ARG A 227 30.51 13.95 -4.32
N LEU A 228 29.78 13.69 -3.25
CA LEU A 228 28.61 14.45 -2.82
C LEU A 228 28.98 15.26 -1.57
N HIS A 229 28.49 16.50 -1.48
CA HIS A 229 28.72 17.38 -0.34
C HIS A 229 27.46 17.45 0.52
N ILE A 230 27.45 16.69 1.61
CA ILE A 230 26.31 16.54 2.52
C ILE A 230 26.83 16.71 3.95
N PRO A 231 26.47 17.81 4.65
CA PRO A 231 26.81 17.97 6.07
C PRO A 231 26.36 16.76 6.90
N ASP A 232 27.19 16.34 7.84
CA ASP A 232 26.91 15.24 8.78
C ASP A 232 26.53 13.88 8.14
N ILE A 233 26.87 13.68 6.86
CA ILE A 233 26.71 12.39 6.21
C ILE A 233 27.52 11.31 6.92
N GLN A 234 26.88 10.17 7.12
CA GLN A 234 27.45 8.96 7.67
C GLN A 234 27.36 7.86 6.61
N GLY A 235 28.22 6.87 6.77
CA GLY A 235 28.31 5.73 5.88
C GLY A 235 29.50 4.86 6.27
N THR A 236 29.47 3.61 5.80
CA THR A 236 30.55 2.66 6.01
C THR A 236 31.17 2.34 4.65
N PRO A 237 32.49 2.57 4.44
CA PRO A 237 33.15 2.13 3.22
C PRO A 237 32.90 0.64 2.95
N GLY A 238 32.52 0.30 1.71
CA GLY A 238 32.11 -1.04 1.30
C GLY A 238 30.60 -1.32 1.41
N ASN A 239 29.83 -0.50 2.14
CA ASN A 239 28.37 -0.57 2.11
C ASN A 239 27.79 0.05 0.84
N LYS A 240 26.49 -0.17 0.61
CA LYS A 240 25.74 0.48 -0.47
C LYS A 240 25.08 1.76 0.05
N MET A 241 25.22 2.85 -0.69
CA MET A 241 24.34 4.00 -0.56
C MET A 241 23.25 3.91 -1.63
N VAL A 242 22.00 3.83 -1.19
CA VAL A 242 20.81 3.82 -2.06
C VAL A 242 20.36 5.26 -2.31
N PHE A 243 20.13 5.58 -3.57
CA PHE A 243 19.57 6.85 -4.06
C PHE A 243 18.11 6.62 -4.42
N ALA A 244 17.22 6.86 -3.46
CA ALA A 244 15.79 6.58 -3.60
C ALA A 244 15.09 7.65 -4.44
N PRO A 245 14.14 7.27 -5.33
CA PRO A 245 13.40 8.21 -6.16
C PRO A 245 12.64 9.24 -5.31
N ASN A 246 12.49 10.46 -5.84
CA ASN A 246 11.73 11.53 -5.17
C ASN A 246 10.24 11.52 -5.51
N HIS A 247 9.79 10.49 -6.22
CA HIS A 247 8.46 10.38 -6.81
C HIS A 247 7.99 8.92 -6.81
N ARG A 248 6.66 8.74 -6.91
CA ARG A 248 5.97 7.44 -6.89
C ARG A 248 5.06 7.36 -8.11
N LEU A 249 5.64 7.30 -9.31
CA LEU A 249 4.92 7.45 -10.57
C LEU A 249 4.33 6.16 -11.14
N VAL A 250 4.92 5.00 -10.82
CA VAL A 250 4.72 3.73 -11.52
C VAL A 250 4.58 2.58 -10.52
N PRO A 251 3.49 2.53 -9.75
CA PRO A 251 3.18 1.34 -8.96
C PRO A 251 2.90 0.14 -9.89
N ASN A 252 3.17 -1.09 -9.44
CA ASN A 252 3.04 -2.25 -10.32
C ASN A 252 1.58 -2.63 -10.59
N ILE A 253 0.78 -2.79 -9.53
CA ILE A 253 -0.63 -3.17 -9.66
C ILE A 253 -1.50 -2.14 -8.94
N VAL A 254 -2.36 -1.46 -9.68
CA VAL A 254 -3.35 -0.50 -9.17
C VAL A 254 -4.75 -1.11 -9.25
N ILE A 255 -5.40 -1.29 -8.11
CA ILE A 255 -6.78 -1.75 -7.99
C ILE A 255 -7.66 -0.57 -7.57
N HIS A 256 -8.53 -0.09 -8.44
CA HIS A 256 -9.36 1.09 -8.21
C HIS A 256 -10.85 0.75 -8.35
N ARG A 257 -11.62 0.96 -7.28
CA ARG A 257 -13.07 0.72 -7.26
C ARG A 257 -13.48 -0.68 -7.73
N CYS A 258 -12.70 -1.68 -7.37
CA CYS A 258 -12.96 -3.06 -7.73
C CYS A 258 -13.60 -3.85 -6.59
N GLU A 259 -14.24 -4.96 -6.93
CA GLU A 259 -14.83 -5.90 -5.96
C GLU A 259 -14.39 -7.32 -6.28
N ASP A 260 -14.04 -8.11 -5.26
CA ASP A 260 -13.63 -9.52 -5.40
C ASP A 260 -12.41 -9.67 -6.35
N ILE A 261 -11.25 -9.19 -5.89
CA ILE A 261 -9.99 -9.30 -6.65
C ILE A 261 -9.05 -10.29 -5.99
N GLU A 262 -8.50 -11.20 -6.78
CA GLU A 262 -7.51 -12.19 -6.36
C GLU A 262 -6.19 -12.00 -7.12
N VAL A 263 -5.11 -11.89 -6.37
CA VAL A 263 -3.74 -11.92 -6.88
C VAL A 263 -3.02 -13.11 -6.27
N ASP A 264 -2.60 -14.06 -7.11
CA ASP A 264 -1.95 -15.29 -6.66
C ASP A 264 -0.62 -15.53 -7.40
N SER A 265 0.41 -15.91 -6.65
CA SER A 265 1.69 -16.37 -7.22
C SER A 265 2.35 -15.34 -8.16
N ILE A 266 2.41 -14.06 -7.73
CA ILE A 266 3.06 -12.97 -8.46
C ILE A 266 4.38 -12.59 -7.80
N THR A 267 5.44 -12.42 -8.59
CA THR A 267 6.72 -11.88 -8.12
C THR A 267 6.92 -10.44 -8.60
N MET A 268 7.27 -9.51 -7.72
CA MET A 268 7.63 -8.13 -8.05
C MET A 268 9.07 -7.86 -7.68
N TYR A 269 9.87 -7.52 -8.68
CA TYR A 269 11.29 -7.25 -8.49
C TYR A 269 11.59 -5.78 -8.20
N ASN A 270 10.86 -4.85 -8.82
CA ASN A 270 11.02 -3.41 -8.63
C ASN A 270 9.70 -2.68 -8.94
N SER A 271 9.57 -1.43 -8.51
CA SER A 271 8.46 -0.54 -8.86
C SER A 271 8.89 0.90 -8.69
N GLY A 272 8.30 1.82 -9.45
CA GLY A 272 8.52 3.27 -9.34
C GLY A 272 7.54 3.89 -8.36
N GLY A 273 7.48 3.35 -7.13
CA GLY A 273 6.40 3.58 -6.17
C GLY A 273 6.09 2.28 -5.44
N MET A 274 4.81 2.06 -5.13
CA MET A 274 4.36 0.85 -4.43
C MET A 274 4.34 -0.39 -5.33
N GLY A 275 4.48 -1.58 -4.77
CA GLY A 275 4.26 -2.83 -5.49
C GLY A 275 2.78 -3.00 -5.86
N PHE A 276 1.92 -3.10 -4.85
CA PHE A 276 0.48 -3.26 -5.02
C PHE A 276 -0.25 -2.14 -4.27
N ILE A 277 -1.17 -1.44 -4.93
CA ILE A 277 -2.02 -0.42 -4.30
C ILE A 277 -3.48 -0.69 -4.65
N ALA A 278 -4.32 -0.88 -3.65
CA ALA A 278 -5.75 -0.93 -3.78
C ALA A 278 -6.40 0.31 -3.15
N GLN A 279 -7.38 0.89 -3.83
CA GLN A 279 -8.11 2.05 -3.36
C GLN A 279 -9.61 1.95 -3.64
N MET A 280 -10.41 2.31 -2.64
CA MET A 280 -11.88 2.25 -2.66
C MET A 280 -12.44 0.92 -3.19
N SER A 281 -11.77 -0.18 -2.86
CA SER A 281 -12.08 -1.52 -3.36
C SER A 281 -12.56 -2.44 -2.24
N LYS A 282 -13.21 -3.55 -2.60
CA LYS A 282 -13.86 -4.45 -1.65
C LYS A 282 -13.44 -5.89 -1.92
N ASN A 283 -13.20 -6.66 -0.86
CA ASN A 283 -12.84 -8.09 -0.95
C ASN A 283 -11.59 -8.34 -1.81
N LEU A 284 -10.43 -8.31 -1.17
CA LEU A 284 -9.13 -8.38 -1.82
C LEU A 284 -8.33 -9.54 -1.23
N THR A 285 -7.83 -10.42 -2.09
CA THR A 285 -6.98 -11.55 -1.69
C THR A 285 -5.63 -11.43 -2.39
N VAL A 286 -4.56 -11.47 -1.59
CA VAL A 286 -3.18 -11.47 -2.04
C VAL A 286 -2.49 -12.71 -1.46
N SER A 287 -2.25 -13.71 -2.31
CA SER A 287 -1.68 -14.98 -1.87
C SER A 287 -0.37 -15.28 -2.62
N LYS A 288 0.63 -15.79 -1.90
CA LYS A 288 1.92 -16.22 -2.49
C LYS A 288 2.62 -15.13 -3.31
N MET A 289 2.42 -13.87 -2.94
CA MET A 289 3.12 -12.76 -3.55
C MET A 289 4.55 -12.71 -3.02
N VAL A 290 5.50 -12.46 -3.92
CA VAL A 290 6.91 -12.28 -3.57
C VAL A 290 7.36 -10.89 -4.02
N VAL A 291 7.69 -10.02 -3.09
CA VAL A 291 8.38 -8.75 -3.35
C VAL A 291 9.82 -8.92 -2.90
N THR A 292 10.76 -8.87 -3.84
CA THR A 292 12.18 -9.20 -3.63
C THR A 292 13.05 -8.40 -4.59
N PRO A 293 14.28 -8.00 -4.25
CA PRO A 293 15.09 -7.20 -5.16
C PRO A 293 15.50 -8.05 -6.38
N PRO A 294 15.80 -7.42 -7.55
CA PRO A 294 16.47 -8.11 -8.63
C PRO A 294 17.82 -8.66 -8.16
N SER A 295 18.35 -9.67 -8.86
CA SER A 295 19.64 -10.25 -8.52
C SER A 295 20.74 -9.18 -8.43
N GLY A 296 21.57 -9.24 -7.38
CA GLY A 296 22.65 -8.29 -7.14
C GLY A 296 22.23 -6.95 -6.53
N LYS A 297 20.94 -6.69 -6.33
CA LYS A 297 20.41 -5.45 -5.76
C LYS A 297 20.04 -5.59 -4.28
N VAL A 298 19.91 -4.45 -3.59
CA VAL A 298 19.47 -4.39 -2.18
C VAL A 298 18.08 -3.79 -2.01
N VAL A 299 17.46 -3.27 -3.07
CA VAL A 299 16.11 -2.68 -3.04
C VAL A 299 15.17 -3.33 -4.04
N SER A 300 13.96 -3.66 -3.57
CA SER A 300 12.85 -4.15 -4.38
C SER A 300 11.96 -2.97 -4.83
N CYS A 301 10.77 -2.79 -4.25
CA CYS A 301 9.89 -1.66 -4.49
C CYS A 301 10.44 -0.37 -3.87
N THR A 302 10.28 0.78 -4.53
CA THR A 302 10.79 2.07 -4.00
C THR A 302 9.84 2.77 -3.02
N ALA A 303 8.72 2.13 -2.68
CA ALA A 303 7.84 2.47 -1.58
C ALA A 303 7.29 1.18 -0.96
N ASP A 304 6.05 1.16 -0.49
CA ASP A 304 5.41 0.01 0.15
C ASP A 304 5.35 -1.23 -0.77
N ALA A 305 5.41 -2.42 -0.20
CA ALA A 305 5.19 -3.66 -0.95
C ALA A 305 3.70 -3.79 -1.34
N THR A 306 2.81 -3.63 -0.36
CA THR A 306 1.36 -3.56 -0.58
C THR A 306 0.72 -2.39 0.17
N HIS A 307 -0.38 -1.84 -0.34
CA HIS A 307 -1.05 -0.71 0.29
C HIS A 307 -2.55 -0.69 -0.04
N PHE A 308 -3.38 -0.34 0.94
CA PHE A 308 -4.84 -0.41 0.84
C PHE A 308 -5.48 0.83 1.46
N SER A 309 -6.09 1.67 0.62
CA SER A 309 -6.67 2.95 1.01
C SER A 309 -8.19 2.95 0.82
N ASN A 310 -8.95 3.24 1.87
CA ASN A 310 -10.43 3.25 1.86
C ASN A 310 -11.06 1.93 1.34
N CYS A 311 -10.41 0.80 1.56
CA CYS A 311 -10.95 -0.50 1.16
C CYS A 311 -11.97 -1.03 2.20
N THR A 312 -12.87 -1.92 1.77
CA THR A 312 -13.94 -2.48 2.62
C THR A 312 -14.07 -3.99 2.43
N GLY A 313 -15.01 -4.62 3.15
CA GLY A 313 -15.19 -6.07 3.09
C GLY A 313 -14.03 -6.77 3.79
N LYS A 314 -13.32 -7.64 3.08
CA LYS A 314 -12.20 -8.41 3.65
C LYS A 314 -10.92 -8.20 2.85
N ILE A 315 -9.81 -7.94 3.54
CA ILE A 315 -8.46 -7.96 2.99
C ILE A 315 -7.74 -9.17 3.56
N TRP A 316 -7.31 -10.07 2.69
CA TRP A 316 -6.65 -11.32 3.05
C TRP A 316 -5.29 -11.39 2.38
N ILE A 317 -4.23 -11.42 3.18
CA ILE A 317 -2.84 -11.54 2.74
C ILE A 317 -2.27 -12.81 3.34
N GLU A 318 -1.85 -13.78 2.51
CA GLU A 318 -1.34 -15.05 2.99
C GLU A 318 -0.15 -15.61 2.20
N ASP A 319 0.71 -16.34 2.90
CA ASP A 319 1.83 -17.09 2.32
C ASP A 319 2.78 -16.21 1.46
N CYS A 320 2.92 -14.93 1.82
CA CYS A 320 3.71 -13.95 1.07
C CYS A 320 5.14 -13.78 1.61
N LEU A 321 6.02 -13.23 0.75
CA LEU A 321 7.33 -12.70 1.12
C LEU A 321 7.40 -11.23 0.70
N PHE A 322 7.61 -10.33 1.65
CA PHE A 322 7.86 -8.92 1.40
C PHE A 322 9.23 -8.55 1.95
N GLU A 323 10.21 -8.37 1.05
CA GLU A 323 11.55 -7.96 1.42
C GLU A 323 12.13 -6.81 0.61
N ASN A 324 12.97 -6.02 1.28
CA ASN A 324 13.85 -4.99 0.69
C ASN A 324 13.15 -3.79 0.03
N GLN A 325 11.84 -3.64 0.19
CA GLN A 325 11.17 -2.45 -0.30
C GLN A 325 11.58 -1.22 0.55
N MET A 326 11.36 -0.03 0.02
CA MET A 326 11.76 1.22 0.69
C MET A 326 10.68 1.80 1.59
N ASP A 327 9.52 1.17 1.76
CA ASP A 327 8.56 1.50 2.82
C ASP A 327 7.89 0.24 3.42
N ASP A 328 6.76 0.39 4.08
CA ASP A 328 6.10 -0.71 4.80
C ASP A 328 5.81 -1.95 3.92
N ALA A 329 5.78 -3.13 4.53
CA ALA A 329 5.33 -4.35 3.84
C ALA A 329 3.84 -4.27 3.51
N THR A 330 3.02 -3.78 4.45
CA THR A 330 1.66 -3.36 4.12
C THR A 330 1.22 -2.15 4.92
N ASN A 331 0.44 -1.27 4.31
CA ASN A 331 -0.37 -0.26 5.02
C ASN A 331 -1.85 -0.41 4.64
N ILE A 332 -2.75 -0.46 5.63
CA ILE A 332 -4.20 -0.57 5.45
C ILE A 332 -4.87 0.52 6.28
N HIS A 333 -5.53 1.48 5.63
CA HIS A 333 -6.13 2.62 6.30
C HIS A 333 -7.33 3.21 5.52
N GLY A 334 -8.11 4.06 6.17
CA GLY A 334 -9.05 4.98 5.50
C GLY A 334 -8.44 6.37 5.32
N ILE A 335 -9.17 7.30 4.72
CA ILE A 335 -8.75 8.69 4.52
C ILE A 335 -9.67 9.61 5.33
N TYR A 336 -9.06 10.54 6.05
CA TYR A 336 -9.74 11.65 6.68
C TYR A 336 -9.76 12.88 5.76
N MET A 337 -10.95 13.45 5.54
CA MET A 337 -11.08 14.76 4.89
C MET A 337 -11.32 15.85 5.92
N ARG A 338 -10.56 16.94 5.85
CA ARG A 338 -10.68 18.07 6.78
C ARG A 338 -11.92 18.91 6.49
N ILE A 339 -12.68 19.25 7.52
CA ILE A 339 -13.82 20.18 7.46
C ILE A 339 -13.28 21.60 7.28
N LYS A 340 -13.53 22.20 6.11
CA LYS A 340 -13.07 23.55 5.78
C LYS A 340 -14.13 24.61 6.00
N LYS A 341 -15.40 24.26 5.83
CA LYS A 341 -16.51 25.19 6.02
C LYS A 341 -17.80 24.46 6.38
N LYS A 342 -18.59 25.05 7.28
CA LYS A 342 -20.02 24.75 7.44
C LYS A 342 -20.81 25.66 6.51
N ILE A 343 -21.46 25.11 5.49
CA ILE A 343 -22.25 25.87 4.52
C ILE A 343 -23.67 26.10 5.05
N SER A 344 -24.26 25.08 5.65
CA SER A 344 -25.57 25.12 6.31
C SER A 344 -25.59 24.09 7.47
N PRO A 345 -26.67 24.00 8.27
CA PRO A 345 -26.79 22.97 9.31
C PRO A 345 -26.64 21.53 8.82
N TYR A 346 -26.81 21.26 7.52
CA TYR A 346 -26.75 19.92 6.92
C TYR A 346 -25.77 19.85 5.74
N LYS A 347 -24.84 20.82 5.62
CA LYS A 347 -23.91 20.86 4.47
C LYS A 347 -22.52 21.32 4.87
N LEU A 348 -21.50 20.54 4.51
CA LEU A 348 -20.08 20.84 4.74
C LEU A 348 -19.32 20.99 3.42
N LEU A 349 -18.26 21.80 3.45
CA LEU A 349 -17.15 21.73 2.50
C LEU A 349 -15.99 21.03 3.18
N VAL A 350 -15.51 19.94 2.60
CA VAL A 350 -14.39 19.16 3.10
C VAL A 350 -13.23 19.15 2.11
N GLN A 351 -12.02 18.84 2.59
CA GLN A 351 -10.78 18.89 1.82
C GLN A 351 -9.88 17.67 2.06
N LEU A 352 -9.37 17.08 0.98
CA LEU A 352 -8.19 16.20 1.01
C LEU A 352 -6.93 17.02 1.25
N VAL A 353 -6.07 16.57 2.14
CA VAL A 353 -4.97 17.40 2.65
C VAL A 353 -3.62 16.96 2.11
N HIS A 354 -3.27 15.67 2.25
CA HIS A 354 -2.00 15.18 1.77
C HIS A 354 -1.99 15.17 0.23
N HIS A 355 -0.91 15.65 -0.38
CA HIS A 355 -0.83 15.83 -1.84
C HIS A 355 -0.99 14.52 -2.62
N GLU A 356 -0.54 13.41 -2.08
CA GLU A 356 -0.71 12.06 -2.68
C GLU A 356 -2.10 11.44 -2.43
N GLN A 357 -2.98 12.11 -1.70
CA GLN A 357 -4.39 11.70 -1.56
C GLN A 357 -5.32 12.53 -2.45
N LEU A 358 -4.81 13.58 -3.11
CA LEU A 358 -5.64 14.49 -3.89
C LEU A 358 -6.32 13.74 -5.03
N GLY A 359 -7.56 14.13 -5.29
CA GLY A 359 -8.41 13.58 -6.33
C GLY A 359 -9.18 12.32 -5.94
N MET A 360 -8.95 11.77 -4.73
CA MET A 360 -9.68 10.62 -4.21
C MET A 360 -11.14 10.95 -3.90
N ASP A 361 -12.07 10.25 -4.56
CA ASP A 361 -13.50 10.39 -4.30
C ASP A 361 -13.94 9.33 -3.26
N ILE A 362 -13.75 9.64 -1.98
CA ILE A 362 -13.88 8.65 -0.89
C ILE A 362 -15.29 8.48 -0.31
N PHE A 363 -16.25 9.35 -0.68
CA PHE A 363 -17.62 9.34 -0.18
C PHE A 363 -18.64 9.21 -1.30
N ASN A 364 -19.70 8.45 -1.05
CA ASN A 364 -20.83 8.24 -1.94
C ASN A 364 -22.15 8.61 -1.24
N PRO A 365 -23.22 8.90 -2.01
CA PRO A 365 -24.57 8.99 -1.45
C PRO A 365 -24.92 7.74 -0.62
N LYS A 366 -25.59 7.96 0.52
CA LYS A 366 -26.00 6.96 1.53
C LYS A 366 -24.88 6.44 2.44
N ASP A 367 -23.62 6.79 2.21
CA ASP A 367 -22.53 6.42 3.11
C ASP A 367 -22.77 6.98 4.51
N SER A 368 -22.46 6.15 5.51
CA SER A 368 -22.37 6.59 6.90
C SER A 368 -20.96 7.07 7.20
N VAL A 369 -20.86 8.29 7.73
CA VAL A 369 -19.59 8.91 8.08
C VAL A 369 -19.52 9.25 9.55
N GLU A 370 -18.30 9.43 10.02
CA GLU A 370 -17.99 9.92 11.34
C GLU A 370 -17.42 11.34 11.29
N MET A 371 -17.68 12.09 12.35
CA MET A 371 -17.06 13.38 12.63
C MET A 371 -16.08 13.19 13.78
N VAL A 372 -14.81 13.52 13.55
CA VAL A 372 -13.70 13.20 14.44
C VAL A 372 -12.96 14.45 14.84
N ASP A 373 -12.72 14.61 16.13
CA ASP A 373 -11.94 15.73 16.67
C ASP A 373 -10.48 15.57 16.27
N ALA A 374 -9.91 16.56 15.56
CA ALA A 374 -8.63 16.39 14.87
C ALA A 374 -7.40 16.29 15.78
N LYS A 375 -7.56 16.48 17.10
CA LYS A 375 -6.46 16.39 18.05
C LYS A 375 -6.53 15.13 18.91
N THR A 376 -7.74 14.82 19.37
CA THR A 376 -7.99 13.65 20.22
C THR A 376 -8.28 12.38 19.41
N MET A 377 -8.62 12.51 18.12
CA MET A 377 -9.07 11.42 17.24
C MET A 377 -10.37 10.75 17.71
N VAL A 378 -11.13 11.42 18.59
CA VAL A 378 -12.42 10.93 19.11
C VAL A 378 -13.53 11.19 18.10
N THR A 379 -14.25 10.13 17.73
CA THR A 379 -15.52 10.24 17.03
C THR A 379 -16.58 10.83 17.96
N TYR A 380 -17.10 12.02 17.63
CA TYR A 380 -18.10 12.71 18.47
C TYR A 380 -19.49 12.81 17.84
N ALA A 381 -19.62 12.47 16.55
CA ALA A 381 -20.90 12.39 15.86
C ALA A 381 -20.83 11.43 14.66
N HIS A 382 -21.99 10.93 14.26
CA HIS A 382 -22.19 10.20 13.01
C HIS A 382 -23.22 10.95 12.17
N ALA A 383 -23.11 10.81 10.84
CA ALA A 383 -24.08 11.37 9.91
C ALA A 383 -24.22 10.46 8.68
N GLN A 384 -25.37 10.54 8.01
CA GLN A 384 -25.59 9.90 6.71
C GLN A 384 -25.53 10.94 5.60
N ILE A 385 -24.82 10.60 4.53
CA ILE A 385 -24.69 11.44 3.34
C ILE A 385 -25.94 11.31 2.47
N ASP A 386 -26.54 12.44 2.12
CA ASP A 386 -27.58 12.53 1.08
C ASP A 386 -26.94 12.65 -0.31
N SER A 387 -26.05 13.63 -0.48
CA SER A 387 -25.42 13.91 -1.77
C SER A 387 -24.00 14.44 -1.63
N VAL A 388 -23.18 14.15 -2.64
CA VAL A 388 -21.77 14.57 -2.72
C VAL A 388 -21.58 15.36 -4.01
N LYS A 389 -20.92 16.51 -3.93
CA LYS A 389 -20.55 17.33 -5.08
C LYS A 389 -19.06 17.64 -5.04
N ARG A 390 -18.30 16.90 -5.83
CA ARG A 390 -16.88 17.18 -6.08
C ARG A 390 -16.73 18.54 -6.76
N LEU A 391 -15.88 19.41 -6.22
CA LEU A 391 -15.60 20.72 -6.82
C LEU A 391 -14.31 20.68 -7.65
N ASN A 392 -13.28 20.05 -7.12
CA ASN A 392 -11.99 19.84 -7.76
C ASN A 392 -11.26 18.67 -7.07
N LYS A 393 -9.96 18.49 -7.32
CA LYS A 393 -9.19 17.40 -6.73
C LYS A 393 -8.97 17.53 -5.21
N ASP A 394 -9.16 18.72 -4.64
CA ASP A 394 -8.94 18.97 -3.21
C ASP A 394 -10.27 18.99 -2.45
N PHE A 395 -11.29 19.65 -3.00
CA PHE A 395 -12.50 20.05 -2.29
C PHE A 395 -13.77 19.32 -2.76
N THR A 396 -14.58 18.95 -1.78
CA THR A 396 -15.89 18.31 -1.99
C THR A 396 -16.94 18.90 -1.05
N GLU A 397 -18.12 19.20 -1.58
CA GLU A 397 -19.30 19.52 -0.77
C GLU A 397 -20.05 18.24 -0.43
N ILE A 398 -20.41 18.07 0.85
CA ILE A 398 -21.23 16.96 1.34
C ILE A 398 -22.51 17.54 1.93
N THR A 399 -23.64 17.07 1.43
CA THR A 399 -24.97 17.32 2.00
C THR A 399 -25.39 16.09 2.78
N PHE A 400 -25.87 16.30 4.00
CA PHE A 400 -26.30 15.24 4.93
C PHE A 400 -27.82 15.14 4.95
N SER A 401 -28.34 13.94 5.23
CA SER A 401 -29.78 13.68 5.29
C SER A 401 -30.48 14.41 6.44
N ASP A 402 -29.75 14.67 7.52
CA ASP A 402 -30.22 15.37 8.71
C ASP A 402 -29.32 16.56 9.06
N ASN A 403 -29.79 17.42 9.97
CA ASN A 403 -28.95 18.44 10.57
C ASN A 403 -27.77 17.78 11.31
N LEU A 404 -26.57 18.32 11.07
CA LEU A 404 -25.35 17.96 11.76
C LEU A 404 -25.41 18.40 13.22
N SER A 405 -24.70 17.64 14.06
CA SER A 405 -24.47 18.01 15.45
C SER A 405 -23.88 19.42 15.57
N GLU A 406 -24.37 20.21 16.52
CA GLU A 406 -23.81 21.54 16.81
C GLU A 406 -22.33 21.46 17.21
N LYS A 407 -21.87 20.30 17.69
CA LYS A 407 -20.48 20.01 18.07
C LYS A 407 -19.49 20.00 16.91
N VAL A 408 -19.93 19.88 15.66
CA VAL A 408 -19.03 19.85 14.50
C VAL A 408 -18.11 21.09 14.52
N LYS A 409 -16.82 20.96 14.26
CA LYS A 409 -15.90 22.12 14.21
C LYS A 409 -15.20 22.23 12.87
N ILE A 410 -14.74 23.43 12.54
CA ILE A 410 -13.83 23.63 11.41
C ILE A 410 -12.46 23.06 11.81
N ASN A 411 -11.76 22.46 10.85
CA ASN A 411 -10.49 21.74 10.99
C ASN A 411 -10.54 20.37 11.65
N ASP A 412 -11.69 19.96 12.20
CA ASP A 412 -11.98 18.54 12.46
C ASP A 412 -12.04 17.77 11.15
N VAL A 413 -12.14 16.45 11.22
CA VAL A 413 -12.13 15.58 10.04
C VAL A 413 -13.38 14.72 9.92
N VAL A 414 -13.69 14.36 8.69
CA VAL A 414 -14.74 13.40 8.33
C VAL A 414 -14.07 12.13 7.83
N GLY A 415 -14.47 10.97 8.36
CA GLY A 415 -13.98 9.65 7.96
C GLY A 415 -15.12 8.71 7.59
N ALA A 416 -14.80 7.60 6.90
CA ALA A 416 -15.77 6.56 6.59
C ALA A 416 -16.00 5.66 7.82
N THR A 417 -17.23 5.20 8.04
CA THR A 417 -17.51 4.28 9.17
C THR A 417 -17.26 2.81 8.84
N VAL A 418 -17.23 2.46 7.55
CA VAL A 418 -17.00 1.09 7.08
C VAL A 418 -15.51 0.90 6.82
N THR A 419 -14.93 -0.11 7.45
CA THR A 419 -13.51 -0.50 7.33
C THR A 419 -13.45 -2.03 7.10
N PRO A 420 -12.33 -2.58 6.59
CA PRO A 420 -12.25 -3.97 6.20
C PRO A 420 -11.85 -4.88 7.36
N ASP A 421 -12.33 -6.13 7.36
CA ASP A 421 -11.68 -7.19 8.12
C ASP A 421 -10.31 -7.49 7.51
N ILE A 422 -9.28 -7.57 8.34
CA ILE A 422 -7.90 -7.77 7.91
C ILE A 422 -7.39 -9.11 8.43
N VAL A 423 -6.86 -9.92 7.52
CA VAL A 423 -6.11 -11.13 7.86
C VAL A 423 -4.76 -11.08 7.18
N LEU A 424 -3.71 -11.17 7.98
CA LEU A 424 -2.32 -11.34 7.57
C LEU A 424 -1.82 -12.66 8.14
N ARG A 425 -1.52 -13.63 7.28
CA ARG A 425 -1.16 -14.98 7.71
C ARG A 425 0.10 -15.51 7.02
N ASN A 426 0.91 -16.28 7.73
CA ASN A 426 2.05 -17.03 7.17
C ASN A 426 2.98 -16.20 6.28
N THR A 427 3.13 -14.90 6.58
CA THR A 427 3.84 -13.96 5.71
C THR A 427 5.18 -13.57 6.35
N VAL A 428 6.21 -13.44 5.52
CA VAL A 428 7.54 -12.98 5.94
C VAL A 428 7.71 -11.53 5.51
N CYS A 429 7.90 -10.63 6.49
CA CYS A 429 8.23 -9.23 6.25
C CYS A 429 9.64 -8.97 6.77
N ARG A 430 10.60 -8.63 5.89
CA ARG A 430 11.99 -8.44 6.33
C ARG A 430 12.79 -7.42 5.52
N ARG A 431 13.86 -6.88 6.11
CA ARG A 431 14.94 -6.12 5.44
C ARG A 431 14.52 -4.81 4.77
N ASN A 432 13.24 -4.46 4.81
CA ASN A 432 12.73 -3.23 4.24
C ASN A 432 13.02 -2.04 5.18
N ARG A 433 13.19 -0.87 4.57
CA ARG A 433 12.80 0.39 5.21
C ARG A 433 11.27 0.45 5.10
N ALA A 434 10.43 0.86 6.04
CA ALA A 434 10.70 1.38 7.38
C ALA A 434 10.04 0.49 8.45
N ARG A 435 8.69 0.47 8.53
CA ARG A 435 7.96 -0.42 9.44
C ARG A 435 7.62 -1.74 8.73
N GLY A 436 7.14 -2.72 9.49
CA GLY A 436 6.66 -3.98 8.94
C GLY A 436 5.27 -3.77 8.36
N VAL A 437 4.26 -3.67 9.23
CA VAL A 437 2.87 -3.46 8.80
C VAL A 437 2.22 -2.33 9.58
N LEU A 438 1.50 -1.45 8.89
CA LEU A 438 0.71 -0.36 9.46
C LEU A 438 -0.78 -0.65 9.24
N LEU A 439 -1.52 -0.95 10.30
CA LEU A 439 -2.89 -1.46 10.17
C LEU A 439 -3.90 -0.61 10.95
N GLY A 440 -4.89 -0.11 10.23
CA GLY A 440 -6.04 0.62 10.76
C GLY A 440 -7.35 -0.02 10.28
N SER A 441 -8.10 -0.61 11.20
CA SER A 441 -9.46 -1.06 10.94
C SER A 441 -10.29 -1.09 12.22
N ARG A 442 -11.55 -0.69 12.09
CA ARG A 442 -12.54 -0.68 13.16
C ARG A 442 -13.38 -1.95 13.23
N THR A 443 -13.05 -2.96 12.43
CA THR A 443 -13.65 -4.29 12.52
C THR A 443 -12.69 -5.25 13.22
N SER A 444 -12.18 -6.28 12.55
CA SER A 444 -11.26 -7.28 13.09
C SER A 444 -9.93 -7.31 12.35
N ILE A 445 -8.84 -7.50 13.09
CA ILE A 445 -7.49 -7.68 12.57
C ILE A 445 -6.90 -8.95 13.15
N LEU A 446 -6.46 -9.87 12.29
CA LEU A 446 -5.72 -11.08 12.67
C LEU A 446 -4.34 -11.07 12.02
N ILE A 447 -3.29 -11.15 12.84
CA ILE A 447 -1.90 -11.35 12.41
C ILE A 447 -1.42 -12.67 12.99
N GLU A 448 -1.19 -13.66 12.13
CA GLU A 448 -0.94 -15.04 12.54
C GLU A 448 0.17 -15.74 11.76
N GLY A 449 1.10 -16.40 12.44
CA GLY A 449 2.11 -17.23 11.78
C GLY A 449 3.13 -16.44 10.95
N CYS A 450 3.25 -15.13 11.17
CA CYS A 450 4.13 -14.26 10.39
C CYS A 450 5.53 -14.17 11.01
N THR A 451 6.53 -13.85 10.19
CA THR A 451 7.89 -13.55 10.63
C THR A 451 8.25 -12.12 10.27
N PHE A 452 8.72 -11.36 11.25
CA PHE A 452 9.14 -9.97 11.10
C PHE A 452 10.63 -9.85 11.40
N HIS A 453 11.39 -9.24 10.49
CA HIS A 453 12.77 -8.84 10.70
C HIS A 453 12.99 -7.43 10.11
N ILE A 454 12.70 -6.42 10.92
CA ILE A 454 12.38 -5.07 10.46
C ILE A 454 13.23 -4.04 11.23
N GLY A 455 13.81 -3.08 10.51
CA GLY A 455 14.59 -2.01 11.14
C GLY A 455 13.73 -1.09 12.03
N GLY A 456 12.47 -0.87 11.67
CA GLY A 456 11.48 -0.16 12.47
C GLY A 456 10.54 -1.04 13.30
N ALA A 457 9.38 -0.48 13.64
CA ALA A 457 8.28 -1.21 14.29
C ALA A 457 7.80 -2.33 13.36
N ALA A 458 7.70 -3.56 13.87
CA ALA A 458 7.20 -4.69 13.11
C ALA A 458 5.70 -4.56 12.82
N ILE A 459 4.94 -4.14 13.84
CA ILE A 459 3.51 -3.89 13.75
C ILE A 459 3.27 -2.48 14.30
N MET A 460 2.59 -1.67 13.52
CA MET A 460 2.17 -0.35 13.90
C MET A 460 0.66 -0.23 13.66
N THR A 461 -0.04 0.45 14.57
CA THR A 461 -1.40 0.93 14.36
C THR A 461 -1.42 2.41 14.67
N GLY A 462 -2.38 3.12 14.10
CA GLY A 462 -2.48 4.56 14.30
C GLY A 462 -3.35 5.21 13.24
N GLY A 463 -2.90 6.36 12.77
CA GLY A 463 -3.64 7.27 11.93
C GLY A 463 -3.60 8.65 12.54
N ASP A 464 -3.62 9.67 11.70
CA ASP A 464 -3.52 11.06 12.13
C ASP A 464 -4.40 11.96 11.28
N SER A 465 -4.70 13.14 11.81
CA SER A 465 -5.33 14.24 11.08
C SER A 465 -4.45 15.49 11.09
N ARG A 466 -3.13 15.31 11.04
CA ARG A 466 -2.14 16.39 11.04
C ARG A 466 -1.32 16.44 9.76
N TYR A 467 -0.76 15.30 9.35
CA TYR A 467 0.13 15.18 8.21
C TYR A 467 -0.38 14.17 7.17
N TRP A 468 -0.55 12.90 7.53
CA TRP A 468 -0.93 11.86 6.57
C TRP A 468 -2.43 11.83 6.30
N PHE A 469 -3.28 12.24 7.25
CA PHE A 469 -4.74 12.16 7.10
C PHE A 469 -5.23 10.73 6.88
N GLU A 470 -4.52 9.75 7.46
CA GLU A 470 -4.91 8.35 7.42
C GLU A 470 -5.80 8.04 8.62
N GLN A 471 -7.00 7.55 8.33
CA GLN A 471 -7.91 7.00 9.31
C GLN A 471 -7.46 5.60 9.71
N GLY A 472 -7.30 5.40 11.02
CA GLY A 472 -7.24 4.07 11.60
C GLY A 472 -8.07 3.97 12.88
N GLY A 473 -7.40 3.55 13.95
CA GLY A 473 -8.05 3.14 15.20
C GLY A 473 -8.50 1.68 15.12
N VAL A 474 -8.08 0.89 16.11
CA VAL A 474 -8.30 -0.55 16.15
C VAL A 474 -9.44 -0.87 17.11
N SER A 475 -10.37 -1.73 16.72
CA SER A 475 -11.47 -2.15 17.63
C SER A 475 -11.39 -3.59 18.11
N ASN A 476 -10.68 -4.46 17.39
CA ASN A 476 -10.43 -5.84 17.77
C ASN A 476 -9.21 -6.38 17.00
N MET A 477 -8.14 -6.74 17.69
CA MET A 477 -6.90 -7.18 17.08
C MET A 477 -6.29 -8.37 17.82
N THR A 478 -5.91 -9.40 17.08
CA THR A 478 -5.19 -10.56 17.60
C THR A 478 -3.87 -10.72 16.87
N ILE A 479 -2.78 -10.73 17.63
CA ILE A 479 -1.40 -10.95 17.19
C ILE A 479 -0.93 -12.24 17.83
N ARG A 480 -0.88 -13.34 17.06
CA ARG A 480 -0.53 -14.64 17.63
C ARG A 480 0.37 -15.52 16.77
N ASN A 481 1.14 -16.38 17.42
CA ASN A 481 2.00 -17.36 16.75
C ASN A 481 2.99 -16.73 15.76
N ASN A 482 3.43 -15.48 16.00
CA ASN A 482 4.38 -14.78 15.15
C ASN A 482 5.81 -14.86 15.72
N ILE A 483 6.79 -14.63 14.86
CA ILE A 483 8.20 -14.49 15.22
C ILE A 483 8.64 -13.05 14.94
N PHE A 484 9.08 -12.35 15.98
CA PHE A 484 9.73 -11.04 15.87
C PHE A 484 11.23 -11.25 16.01
N ASP A 485 11.91 -11.36 14.87
CA ASP A 485 13.32 -11.71 14.76
C ASP A 485 14.17 -10.44 14.65
N ASN A 486 14.78 -10.00 15.76
CA ASN A 486 15.67 -8.85 15.81
C ASN A 486 15.05 -7.54 15.28
N CYS A 487 13.75 -7.32 15.46
CA CYS A 487 13.10 -6.06 15.07
C CYS A 487 13.66 -4.86 15.84
N MET A 488 13.40 -3.63 15.34
CA MET A 488 13.85 -2.37 15.95
C MET A 488 15.38 -2.18 15.97
N PHE A 489 16.12 -2.81 15.04
CA PHE A 489 17.57 -2.57 14.88
C PHE A 489 17.91 -1.23 14.18
N GLY A 490 16.90 -0.54 13.67
CA GLY A 490 16.96 0.82 13.11
C GLY A 490 16.19 1.83 13.98
N ASN A 491 15.65 2.88 13.36
CA ASN A 491 15.08 4.02 14.08
C ASN A 491 13.64 4.39 13.68
N TRP A 492 12.96 3.57 12.88
CA TRP A 492 11.60 3.86 12.37
C TRP A 492 10.50 3.27 13.26
N GLY A 493 10.31 3.78 14.47
CA GLY A 493 9.22 3.36 15.36
C GLY A 493 9.51 3.60 16.84
N ARG A 494 8.51 3.34 17.68
CA ARG A 494 8.64 3.48 19.14
C ARG A 494 9.01 2.16 19.83
N ALA A 495 8.48 1.04 19.35
CA ALA A 495 8.70 -0.32 19.85
C ALA A 495 8.39 -1.35 18.76
N ILE A 496 8.69 -2.63 18.99
CA ILE A 496 8.38 -3.72 18.05
C ILE A 496 6.89 -3.71 17.67
N ILE A 497 6.00 -3.56 18.65
CA ILE A 497 4.57 -3.31 18.45
C ILE A 497 4.27 -1.89 18.93
N SER A 498 3.81 -1.02 18.04
CA SER A 498 3.47 0.38 18.33
C SER A 498 1.98 0.64 18.06
N LEU A 499 1.20 0.93 19.09
CA LEU A 499 -0.20 1.34 18.98
C LEU A 499 -0.30 2.84 19.25
N ASP A 500 -0.43 3.63 18.19
CA ASP A 500 -0.47 5.09 18.29
C ASP A 500 -1.91 5.64 18.23
N ALA A 501 -2.07 6.89 18.66
CA ALA A 501 -3.34 7.61 18.74
C ALA A 501 -3.13 9.13 18.63
N GLY A 502 -4.21 9.91 18.78
CA GLY A 502 -4.21 11.37 18.71
C GLY A 502 -3.22 12.06 19.65
N GLU A 503 -2.83 13.27 19.29
CA GLU A 503 -1.84 14.09 20.01
C GLU A 503 -2.32 14.50 21.42
N GLU A 504 -3.61 14.77 21.57
CA GLU A 504 -4.20 15.19 22.84
C GLU A 504 -4.99 14.05 23.50
N PRO A 505 -5.00 13.94 24.84
CA PRO A 505 -5.76 12.92 25.55
C PRO A 505 -7.25 13.04 25.27
N GLU A 506 -7.88 11.89 25.06
CA GLU A 506 -9.32 11.78 24.99
C GLU A 506 -9.95 12.05 26.37
N PRO A 507 -11.20 12.57 26.42
CA PRO A 507 -11.97 12.62 27.66
C PRO A 507 -12.05 11.26 28.38
N ALA A 508 -12.16 11.27 29.71
CA ALA A 508 -12.12 10.04 30.50
C ALA A 508 -13.28 9.08 30.19
N ASP A 509 -14.43 9.61 29.80
CA ASP A 509 -15.70 8.92 29.56
C ASP A 509 -15.93 8.50 28.11
N VAL A 510 -15.00 8.80 27.20
CA VAL A 510 -15.09 8.34 25.80
C VAL A 510 -14.25 7.09 25.54
N PRO A 511 -14.67 6.24 24.59
CA PRO A 511 -13.87 5.10 24.16
C PRO A 511 -12.47 5.52 23.71
N ARG A 512 -11.47 4.69 24.05
CA ARG A 512 -10.11 4.85 23.56
C ARG A 512 -10.00 4.55 22.06
N PHE A 513 -9.00 5.12 21.41
CA PHE A 513 -8.79 5.03 19.96
C PHE A 513 -8.50 3.59 19.51
N ASN A 514 -7.74 2.85 20.32
CA ASN A 514 -7.44 1.44 20.12
C ASN A 514 -8.14 0.59 21.21
N ARG A 515 -8.70 -0.57 20.83
CA ARG A 515 -9.47 -1.42 21.74
C ARG A 515 -9.29 -2.91 21.44
N ASN A 516 -9.42 -3.73 22.48
CA ASN A 516 -9.42 -5.19 22.41
C ASN A 516 -8.24 -5.76 21.63
N VAL A 517 -7.03 -5.53 22.14
CA VAL A 517 -5.78 -5.99 21.52
C VAL A 517 -5.23 -7.17 22.32
N LEU A 518 -5.10 -8.33 21.67
CA LEU A 518 -4.56 -9.56 22.23
C LEU A 518 -3.24 -9.91 21.54
N VAL A 519 -2.17 -10.03 22.32
CA VAL A 519 -0.84 -10.45 21.88
C VAL A 519 -0.48 -11.75 22.61
N GLU A 520 -0.51 -12.88 21.91
CA GLU A 520 -0.30 -14.19 22.54
C GLU A 520 0.50 -15.19 21.73
N ASN A 521 1.24 -16.07 22.41
CA ASN A 521 1.96 -17.18 21.78
C ASN A 521 2.98 -16.74 20.71
N ASN A 522 3.56 -15.54 20.83
CA ASN A 522 4.59 -15.06 19.91
C ASN A 522 6.00 -15.30 20.49
N GLU A 523 7.00 -15.41 19.62
CA GLU A 523 8.42 -15.41 20.00
C GLU A 523 9.06 -14.06 19.65
N PHE A 524 9.65 -13.40 20.64
CA PHE A 524 10.38 -12.15 20.48
C PHE A 524 11.87 -12.39 20.69
N ARG A 525 12.68 -12.16 19.65
CA ARG A 525 14.14 -12.17 19.70
C ARG A 525 14.63 -10.73 19.68
N LEU A 526 15.08 -10.25 20.83
CA LEU A 526 15.28 -8.83 21.09
C LEU A 526 16.73 -8.40 20.89
N VAL A 527 16.89 -7.30 20.15
CA VAL A 527 18.11 -6.48 20.08
C VAL A 527 17.89 -5.07 20.63
N ASP A 528 16.63 -4.75 20.97
CA ASP A 528 16.20 -3.52 21.62
C ASP A 528 15.20 -3.91 22.73
N SER A 529 15.20 -3.18 23.85
CA SER A 529 14.34 -3.52 24.99
C SER A 529 12.86 -3.23 24.75
N ARG A 530 12.50 -2.36 23.79
CA ARG A 530 11.14 -1.84 23.58
C ARG A 530 10.27 -2.83 22.83
N ILE A 531 9.47 -3.60 23.57
CA ILE A 531 8.56 -4.62 23.01
C ILE A 531 7.25 -3.97 22.57
N VAL A 532 6.60 -3.22 23.46
CA VAL A 532 5.30 -2.59 23.18
C VAL A 532 5.31 -1.12 23.60
N SER A 533 4.84 -0.27 22.70
CA SER A 533 4.44 1.10 22.99
C SER A 533 2.96 1.24 22.65
N ALA A 534 2.12 1.48 23.64
CA ALA A 534 0.68 1.51 23.47
C ALA A 534 0.08 2.81 24.03
N VAL A 535 -0.62 3.53 23.18
CA VAL A 535 -1.18 4.84 23.45
C VAL A 535 -2.69 4.80 23.20
N SER A 536 -3.46 5.20 24.20
CA SER A 536 -4.93 5.18 24.17
C SER A 536 -5.48 3.81 23.76
N VAL A 537 -5.23 2.82 24.62
CA VAL A 537 -5.76 1.45 24.47
C VAL A 537 -6.74 1.12 25.59
N ASP A 538 -7.89 0.55 25.25
CA ASP A 538 -8.82 -0.06 26.20
C ASP A 538 -8.89 -1.58 25.96
N GLY A 539 -8.40 -2.36 26.92
CA GLY A 539 -8.32 -3.82 26.79
C GLY A 539 -7.10 -4.25 25.99
N PHE A 540 -5.93 -4.29 26.65
CA PHE A 540 -4.69 -4.83 26.09
C PHE A 540 -4.27 -6.06 26.89
N VAL A 541 -4.03 -7.19 26.23
CA VAL A 541 -3.60 -8.44 26.85
C VAL A 541 -2.33 -8.94 26.20
N PHE A 542 -1.28 -9.15 26.99
CA PHE A 542 -0.02 -9.78 26.58
C PHE A 542 0.22 -11.03 27.43
N ARG A 543 0.14 -12.21 26.82
CA ARG A 543 0.22 -13.50 27.54
C ARG A 543 0.88 -14.61 26.74
N ASN A 544 1.47 -15.59 27.40
CA ASN A 544 2.09 -16.77 26.78
C ASN A 544 3.11 -16.43 25.66
N ASN A 545 3.76 -15.27 25.71
CA ASN A 545 4.80 -14.91 24.74
C ASN A 545 6.16 -15.33 25.28
N LYS A 546 7.08 -15.69 24.39
CA LYS A 546 8.45 -16.08 24.73
C LYS A 546 9.40 -14.93 24.37
N ILE A 547 10.11 -14.39 25.34
CA ILE A 547 11.06 -13.30 25.14
C ILE A 547 12.49 -13.83 25.27
N ILE A 548 13.31 -13.59 24.24
CA ILE A 548 14.69 -14.08 24.13
C ILE A 548 15.58 -12.90 23.76
N ARG A 549 16.72 -12.75 24.45
CA ARG A 549 17.75 -11.81 24.02
C ARG A 549 18.55 -12.38 22.84
N SER A 550 18.84 -11.53 21.86
CA SER A 550 19.72 -11.82 20.73
C SER A 550 20.99 -10.97 20.80
N ASP A 551 22.08 -11.50 20.23
CA ASP A 551 23.37 -10.81 20.11
C ASP A 551 23.74 -10.55 18.61
N ASP A 552 22.78 -10.70 17.69
CA ASP A 552 23.00 -10.51 16.24
C ASP A 552 23.31 -9.06 15.84
N TYR A 553 22.88 -8.10 16.68
CA TYR A 553 23.19 -6.67 16.60
C TYR A 553 23.64 -6.18 17.99
N PRO A 554 24.37 -5.04 18.06
CA PRO A 554 24.63 -4.39 19.34
C PRO A 554 23.30 -4.10 20.05
N PHE A 555 23.15 -4.60 21.28
CA PHE A 555 21.93 -4.34 22.04
C PHE A 555 21.79 -2.84 22.29
N SER A 556 20.60 -2.30 22.02
CA SER A 556 20.30 -0.88 22.18
C SER A 556 20.71 -0.36 23.56
N SER A 557 21.52 0.71 23.58
CA SER A 557 22.00 1.33 24.83
C SER A 557 20.97 2.25 25.49
N GLN A 558 19.83 2.49 24.83
CA GLN A 558 18.74 3.26 25.39
C GLN A 558 18.10 2.49 26.54
N GLN A 559 18.17 3.04 27.76
CA GLN A 559 17.37 2.54 28.87
C GLN A 559 15.91 2.88 28.61
N ALA A 560 15.16 1.93 28.06
CA ALA A 560 13.75 2.05 27.80
C ALA A 560 12.98 0.87 28.40
N GLU A 561 11.86 1.18 29.05
CA GLU A 561 10.94 0.19 29.59
C GLU A 561 10.41 -0.72 28.46
N PRO A 562 10.33 -2.05 28.65
CA PRO A 562 9.85 -2.95 27.61
C PRO A 562 8.39 -2.72 27.20
N PHE A 563 7.58 -2.21 28.13
CA PHE A 563 6.17 -1.90 27.95
C PHE A 563 5.90 -0.44 28.32
N ILE A 564 5.52 0.37 27.35
CA ILE A 564 5.17 1.78 27.52
C ILE A 564 3.65 1.89 27.33
N MET A 565 2.91 2.06 28.44
CA MET A 565 1.45 2.14 28.42
C MET A 565 0.99 3.56 28.77
N GLU A 566 0.63 4.34 27.76
CA GLU A 566 0.19 5.72 27.90
C GLU A 566 -1.33 5.84 27.68
N ARG A 567 -2.03 6.55 28.58
CA ARG A 567 -3.50 6.81 28.47
C ARG A 567 -4.36 5.53 28.32
N SER A 568 -3.82 4.38 28.71
CA SER A 568 -4.42 3.07 28.48
C SER A 568 -5.08 2.52 29.74
N VAL A 569 -6.16 1.75 29.56
CA VAL A 569 -6.98 1.16 30.63
C VAL A 569 -7.22 -0.32 30.33
N HIS A 570 -7.49 -1.11 31.38
CA HIS A 570 -7.67 -2.56 31.29
C HIS A 570 -6.48 -3.25 30.58
N VAL A 571 -5.29 -3.01 31.11
CA VAL A 571 -4.03 -3.59 30.61
C VAL A 571 -3.66 -4.79 31.48
N ASP A 572 -3.46 -5.94 30.84
CA ASP A 572 -3.00 -7.18 31.45
C ASP A 572 -1.72 -7.66 30.75
N ILE A 573 -0.62 -7.70 31.48
CA ILE A 573 0.67 -8.17 31.01
C ILE A 573 1.09 -9.28 31.96
N GLU A 574 1.04 -10.52 31.46
CA GLU A 574 1.47 -11.69 32.21
C GLU A 574 2.96 -11.55 32.54
N LYS A 575 3.30 -11.71 33.83
CA LYS A 575 4.69 -11.71 34.28
C LYS A 575 5.27 -13.10 34.03
N GLU A 576 6.41 -13.15 33.33
CA GLU A 576 7.23 -14.37 33.20
C GLU A 576 7.70 -14.91 34.56
#